data_AF-A0A2G0W459-F1
#
_entry.id   AF-A0A2G0W459-F1
#
_cell.length_a   1.000
_cell.length_b   1.000
_cell.length_c   1.000
_cell.angle_alpha   90.00
_cell.angle_beta   90.00
_cell.angle_gamma   90.00
#
_symmetry.space_group_name_H-M   'P 1'
#
loop_
_entity.id
_entity.type
_entity.pdbx_description
1 polymer ?
#
loop_
_entity_poly.entity_id
_entity_poly.type
_entity_poly.pdbx_seq_one_letter_code
_entity_poly.pdbx_strand_id
1 'polypeptide(L)'
;MLGDFKKNGRLTLGSLEAIAKEDPKESKALERTIMLAREILSRPRLADAIVAKGGEITSASLEKVASYATGNTHPNTQSADPFHSKTDAQVVQAFRGMFDDLRDPSQDSNFFFEKHRYVKKDKLIEMSKDPDEIDKQGQVVRDAATGFPKKKYSELQVYMAKNLVERPGLLASLDSTKANGTNLFGSHNNGSLKNYSIDRWLKNDKEEKGR
;
A
#
# COMPACT_ATOMS: atom_id res chain seq x y z
N MET A 1 -4.94 8.28 -30.99
CA MET A 1 -5.24 9.38 -30.05
C MET A 1 -5.62 8.77 -28.70
N LEU A 2 -5.04 9.22 -27.59
CA LEU A 2 -5.48 8.79 -26.24
C LEU A 2 -6.74 9.52 -25.77
N GLY A 3 -7.21 10.53 -26.53
CA GLY A 3 -8.35 11.37 -26.21
C GLY A 3 -9.63 10.57 -25.94
N ASP A 4 -9.89 9.57 -26.77
CA ASP A 4 -11.10 8.74 -26.72
C ASP A 4 -11.21 7.91 -25.43
N PHE A 5 -10.08 7.64 -24.77
CA PHE A 5 -10.02 6.85 -23.54
C PHE A 5 -10.06 7.71 -22.27
N LYS A 6 -10.03 9.04 -22.40
CA LYS A 6 -10.06 9.95 -21.26
C LYS A 6 -11.46 10.02 -20.68
N LYS A 7 -11.58 9.85 -19.36
CA LYS A 7 -12.83 10.13 -18.62
C LYS A 7 -12.77 11.57 -18.14
N ASN A 8 -13.74 12.40 -18.54
CA ASN A 8 -13.78 13.84 -18.20
C ASN A 8 -12.46 14.58 -18.53
N GLY A 9 -11.82 14.23 -19.65
CA GLY A 9 -10.55 14.82 -20.06
C GLY A 9 -9.31 14.28 -19.34
N ARG A 10 -9.46 13.30 -18.44
CA ARG A 10 -8.39 12.74 -17.60
C ARG A 10 -8.09 11.29 -17.96
N LEU A 11 -6.81 10.92 -17.88
CA LEU A 11 -6.41 9.52 -17.90
C LEU A 11 -6.57 8.97 -16.49
N THR A 12 -7.22 7.82 -16.37
CA THR A 12 -7.46 7.13 -15.10
C THR A 12 -6.97 5.68 -15.23
N LEU A 13 -6.95 4.94 -14.13
CA LEU A 13 -6.69 3.50 -14.20
C LEU A 13 -7.73 2.79 -15.09
N GLY A 14 -9.00 3.21 -15.02
CA GLY A 14 -10.05 2.72 -15.92
C GLY A 14 -9.82 3.08 -17.40
N SER A 15 -9.11 4.17 -17.69
CA SER A 15 -8.68 4.50 -19.06
C SER A 15 -7.64 3.49 -19.56
N LEU A 16 -6.68 3.10 -18.72
CA LEU A 16 -5.72 2.04 -19.06
C LEU A 16 -6.41 0.69 -19.25
N GLU A 17 -7.40 0.36 -18.41
CA GLU A 17 -8.19 -0.87 -18.57
C GLU A 17 -8.98 -0.89 -19.88
N ALA A 18 -9.52 0.25 -20.32
CA ALA A 18 -10.17 0.36 -21.62
C ALA A 18 -9.17 0.15 -22.76
N ILE A 19 -8.02 0.83 -22.72
CA ILE A 19 -6.96 0.68 -23.72
C ILE A 19 -6.44 -0.77 -23.79
N ALA A 20 -6.28 -1.44 -22.65
CA ALA A 20 -5.75 -2.80 -22.60
C ALA A 20 -6.68 -3.85 -23.22
N LYS A 21 -7.99 -3.57 -23.28
CA LYS A 21 -9.03 -4.43 -23.86
C LYS A 21 -9.15 -4.30 -25.38
N GLU A 22 -8.57 -3.26 -25.97
CA GLU A 22 -8.56 -3.05 -27.41
C GLU A 22 -7.81 -4.17 -28.15
N ASP A 23 -8.26 -4.48 -29.36
CA ASP A 23 -7.53 -5.36 -30.28
C ASP A 23 -6.42 -4.54 -30.98
N PRO A 24 -5.13 -4.91 -30.83
CA PRO A 24 -4.03 -4.24 -31.52
C PRO A 24 -4.17 -4.11 -33.04
N LYS A 25 -4.92 -5.00 -33.69
CA LYS A 25 -5.09 -5.03 -35.15
C LYS A 25 -6.21 -4.12 -35.65
N GLU A 26 -7.20 -3.82 -34.81
CA GLU A 26 -8.42 -3.11 -35.20
C GLU A 26 -8.57 -1.75 -34.50
N SER A 27 -7.79 -1.52 -33.43
CA SER A 27 -7.92 -0.32 -32.61
C SER A 27 -7.34 0.93 -33.25
N LYS A 28 -7.92 2.08 -32.87
CA LYS A 28 -7.37 3.41 -33.13
C LYS A 28 -6.21 3.77 -32.19
N ALA A 29 -6.01 3.00 -31.12
CA ALA A 29 -4.83 3.10 -30.27
C ALA A 29 -3.64 2.40 -30.92
N LEU A 30 -2.44 2.94 -30.73
CA LEU A 30 -1.23 2.29 -31.23
C LEU A 30 -1.02 0.97 -30.48
N GLU A 31 -0.63 -0.09 -31.18
CA GLU A 31 -0.31 -1.40 -30.57
C GLU A 31 0.64 -1.27 -29.37
N ARG A 32 1.70 -0.47 -29.50
CA ARG A 32 2.65 -0.18 -28.39
C ARG A 32 1.97 0.39 -27.14
N THR A 33 0.91 1.18 -27.32
CA THR A 33 0.15 1.80 -26.24
C THR A 33 -0.76 0.78 -25.56
N ILE A 34 -1.37 -0.13 -26.34
CA ILE A 34 -2.16 -1.26 -25.83
C ILE A 34 -1.27 -2.20 -25.02
N MET A 35 -0.11 -2.58 -25.57
CA MET A 35 0.85 -3.43 -24.88
C MET A 35 1.37 -2.77 -23.60
N LEU A 36 1.72 -1.48 -23.64
CA LEU A 36 2.13 -0.73 -22.46
C LEU A 36 1.03 -0.71 -21.38
N ALA A 37 -0.24 -0.50 -21.75
CA ALA A 37 -1.35 -0.51 -20.80
C ALA A 37 -1.52 -1.89 -20.15
N ARG A 38 -1.43 -2.97 -20.93
CA ARG A 38 -1.45 -4.36 -20.41
C ARG A 38 -0.31 -4.61 -19.43
N GLU A 39 0.88 -4.13 -19.78
CA GLU A 39 2.10 -4.31 -18.98
C GLU A 39 2.08 -3.48 -17.68
N ILE A 40 1.48 -2.30 -17.70
CA ILE A 40 1.24 -1.52 -16.47
C ILE A 40 0.22 -2.23 -15.58
N LEU A 41 -0.91 -2.69 -16.14
CA LEU A 41 -1.98 -3.34 -15.39
C LEU A 41 -1.58 -4.72 -14.84
N SER A 42 -0.64 -5.40 -15.50
CA SER A 42 -0.05 -6.63 -14.97
C SER A 42 0.82 -6.38 -13.74
N ARG A 43 1.17 -5.13 -13.40
CA ARG A 43 1.96 -4.76 -12.22
C ARG A 43 1.15 -3.94 -11.23
N PRO A 44 0.46 -4.56 -10.25
CA PRO A 44 -0.38 -3.87 -9.28
C PRO A 44 0.30 -2.71 -8.56
N ARG A 45 1.56 -2.88 -8.12
CA ARG A 45 2.35 -1.82 -7.47
C ARG A 45 2.59 -0.62 -8.38
N LEU A 46 2.93 -0.86 -9.65
CA LEU A 46 3.13 0.20 -10.63
C LEU A 46 1.81 0.91 -10.93
N ALA A 47 0.75 0.13 -11.17
CA ALA A 47 -0.58 0.64 -11.46
C ALA A 47 -1.12 1.53 -10.34
N ASP A 48 -0.86 1.19 -9.07
CA ASP A 48 -1.23 2.03 -7.93
C ASP A 48 -0.33 3.28 -7.82
N ALA A 49 0.98 3.13 -8.04
CA ALA A 49 1.95 4.20 -7.86
C ALA A 49 1.81 5.36 -8.88
N ILE A 50 1.37 5.07 -10.10
CA ILE A 50 1.16 6.08 -11.16
C ILE A 50 -0.12 6.89 -11.01
N VAL A 51 -1.01 6.50 -10.11
CA VAL A 51 -2.27 7.21 -9.88
C VAL A 51 -2.03 8.34 -8.88
N ALA A 52 -2.23 9.57 -9.34
CA ALA A 52 -2.19 10.76 -8.50
C ALA A 52 -3.44 10.88 -7.63
N LYS A 53 -3.41 11.84 -6.69
CA LYS A 53 -4.56 12.19 -5.86
C LYS A 53 -5.77 12.53 -6.74
N GLY A 54 -6.90 11.87 -6.48
CA GLY A 54 -8.13 12.04 -7.28
C GLY A 54 -8.29 11.06 -8.45
N GLY A 55 -7.45 10.01 -8.53
CA GLY A 55 -7.64 8.90 -9.48
C GLY A 55 -7.09 9.14 -10.89
N GLU A 56 -6.38 10.26 -11.09
CA GLU A 56 -5.84 10.66 -12.39
C GLU A 56 -4.37 10.29 -12.57
N ILE A 57 -3.97 10.00 -13.81
CA ILE A 57 -2.59 9.74 -14.21
C ILE A 57 -2.07 10.99 -14.93
N THR A 58 -1.05 11.62 -14.36
CA THR A 58 -0.44 12.87 -14.84
C THR A 58 1.05 12.69 -15.18
N SER A 59 1.63 13.59 -15.99
CA SER A 59 3.07 13.56 -16.27
C SER A 59 3.89 13.57 -14.98
N ALA A 60 3.53 14.45 -14.05
CA ALA A 60 4.20 14.55 -12.75
C ALA A 60 4.12 13.25 -11.94
N SER A 61 2.97 12.54 -11.95
CA SER A 61 2.87 11.24 -11.28
C SER A 61 3.76 10.18 -11.92
N LEU A 62 3.87 10.17 -13.26
CA LEU A 62 4.73 9.24 -13.99
C LEU A 62 6.22 9.53 -13.75
N GLU A 63 6.62 10.79 -13.81
CA GLU A 63 7.98 11.25 -13.51
C GLU A 63 8.39 10.89 -12.08
N LYS A 64 7.47 11.12 -11.13
CA LYS A 64 7.68 10.75 -9.73
C LYS A 64 7.94 9.25 -9.62
N VAL A 65 7.09 8.41 -10.22
CA VAL A 65 7.27 6.95 -10.23
C VAL A 65 8.59 6.56 -10.88
N ALA A 66 8.92 7.14 -12.03
CA ALA A 66 10.16 6.85 -12.75
C ALA A 66 11.42 7.11 -11.91
N SER A 67 11.38 8.07 -10.98
CA SER A 67 12.53 8.40 -10.12
C SER A 67 12.85 7.36 -9.04
N TYR A 68 11.91 6.47 -8.70
CA TYR A 68 12.11 5.45 -7.65
C TYR A 68 11.73 4.02 -8.07
N ALA A 69 11.07 3.82 -9.20
CA ALA A 69 10.60 2.51 -9.66
C ALA A 69 11.71 1.67 -10.34
N THR A 70 12.96 1.87 -9.94
CA THR A 70 14.09 1.02 -10.33
C THR A 70 13.87 -0.39 -9.79
N GLY A 71 13.70 -1.38 -10.67
CA GLY A 71 13.44 -2.77 -10.27
C GLY A 71 11.96 -3.15 -10.15
N ASN A 72 11.09 -2.59 -10.99
CA ASN A 72 9.68 -2.99 -11.13
C ASN A 72 9.54 -4.37 -11.80
N THR A 73 10.09 -5.38 -11.14
CA THR A 73 10.14 -6.77 -11.58
C THR A 73 8.73 -7.30 -11.82
N HIS A 74 8.56 -8.06 -12.89
CA HIS A 74 7.28 -8.64 -13.26
C HIS A 74 6.73 -9.47 -12.09
N PRO A 75 5.43 -9.42 -11.75
CA PRO A 75 4.86 -10.15 -10.59
C PRO A 75 5.04 -11.68 -10.65
N ASN A 76 5.50 -12.23 -11.78
CA ASN A 76 5.74 -13.65 -11.99
C ASN A 76 7.17 -14.07 -11.61
N THR A 77 8.00 -13.17 -11.09
CA THR A 77 9.27 -13.56 -10.50
C THR A 77 9.04 -14.17 -9.13
N GLN A 78 9.73 -15.28 -8.85
CA GLN A 78 9.75 -15.88 -7.52
C GLN A 78 10.24 -14.83 -6.51
N SER A 79 9.34 -14.41 -5.62
CA SER A 79 9.62 -13.50 -4.53
C SER A 79 9.23 -14.19 -3.24
N ALA A 80 10.10 -14.09 -2.23
CA ALA A 80 9.77 -14.54 -0.88
C ALA A 80 8.73 -13.60 -0.21
N ASP A 81 8.59 -12.37 -0.71
CA ASP A 81 7.59 -11.42 -0.22
C ASP A 81 6.18 -11.75 -0.77
N PRO A 82 5.23 -12.19 0.07
CA PRO A 82 3.86 -12.55 -0.35
C PRO A 82 3.04 -11.34 -0.83
N PHE A 83 3.51 -10.12 -0.56
CA PHE A 83 2.87 -8.87 -0.97
C PHE A 83 3.47 -8.27 -2.24
N HIS A 84 4.53 -8.86 -2.80
CA HIS A 84 5.24 -8.32 -3.96
C HIS A 84 4.31 -8.03 -5.15
N SER A 85 3.37 -8.93 -5.42
CA SER A 85 2.37 -8.83 -6.50
C SER A 85 1.02 -8.25 -6.05
N LYS A 86 0.93 -7.71 -4.83
CA LYS A 86 -0.33 -7.20 -4.25
C LYS A 86 -0.48 -5.70 -4.43
N THR A 87 -1.72 -5.24 -4.61
CA THR A 87 -2.06 -3.81 -4.59
C THR A 87 -1.83 -3.21 -3.20
N ASP A 88 -1.77 -1.89 -3.11
CA ASP A 88 -1.71 -1.18 -1.83
C ASP A 88 -2.93 -1.52 -0.97
N ALA A 89 -4.12 -1.59 -1.57
CA ALA A 89 -5.34 -1.99 -0.87
C ALA A 89 -5.24 -3.40 -0.26
N GLN A 90 -4.64 -4.36 -0.97
CA GLN A 90 -4.45 -5.71 -0.44
C GLN A 90 -3.43 -5.75 0.72
N VAL A 91 -2.37 -4.93 0.66
CA VAL A 91 -1.43 -4.79 1.77
C VAL A 91 -2.11 -4.16 2.98
N VAL A 92 -2.88 -3.10 2.78
CA VAL A 92 -3.61 -2.41 3.85
C VAL A 92 -4.70 -3.30 4.43
N GLN A 93 -5.34 -4.15 3.63
CA GLN A 93 -6.30 -5.15 4.10
C GLN A 93 -5.61 -6.23 4.96
N ALA A 94 -4.43 -6.69 4.57
CA ALA A 94 -3.63 -7.61 5.39
C ALA A 94 -3.23 -6.96 6.72
N PHE A 95 -2.78 -5.71 6.69
CA PHE A 95 -2.51 -4.93 7.90
C PHE A 95 -3.76 -4.81 8.78
N ARG A 96 -4.92 -4.53 8.18
CA ARG A 96 -6.18 -4.43 8.91
C ARG A 96 -6.58 -5.73 9.60
N GLY A 97 -6.30 -6.87 8.98
CA GLY A 97 -6.50 -8.20 9.57
C GLY A 97 -5.61 -8.47 10.78
N MET A 98 -4.38 -7.93 10.79
CA MET A 98 -3.42 -8.04 11.89
C MET A 98 -3.53 -6.92 12.93
N PHE A 99 -4.47 -5.98 12.75
CA PHE A 99 -4.50 -4.75 13.54
C PHE A 99 -4.63 -5.03 15.04
N ASP A 100 -5.44 -6.02 15.41
CA ASP A 100 -5.69 -6.35 16.81
C ASP A 100 -4.50 -7.03 17.51
N ASP A 101 -3.66 -7.73 16.76
CA ASP A 101 -2.41 -8.33 17.25
C ASP A 101 -1.31 -7.26 17.40
N LEU A 102 -1.37 -6.23 16.56
CA LEU A 102 -0.36 -5.18 16.50
C LEU A 102 -0.68 -3.97 17.36
N ARG A 103 -1.92 -3.82 17.83
CA ARG A 103 -2.35 -2.65 18.60
C ARG A 103 -1.59 -2.48 19.90
N ASP A 104 -1.60 -1.26 20.40
CA ASP A 104 -1.19 -0.91 21.76
C ASP A 104 -2.42 -0.95 22.67
N PRO A 105 -2.63 -1.99 23.50
CA PRO A 105 -3.83 -2.12 24.33
C PRO A 105 -3.96 -1.01 25.37
N SER A 106 -2.85 -0.35 25.75
CA SER A 106 -2.88 0.77 26.70
C SER A 106 -3.56 2.02 26.14
N GLN A 107 -3.71 2.09 24.81
CA GLN A 107 -4.34 3.19 24.11
C GLN A 107 -5.80 2.87 23.72
N ASP A 108 -6.29 1.66 24.05
CA ASP A 108 -7.66 1.28 23.73
C ASP A 108 -8.65 2.16 24.49
N SER A 109 -9.65 2.66 23.77
CA SER A 109 -10.80 3.33 24.38
C SER A 109 -12.09 2.85 23.72
N ASN A 110 -13.14 2.74 24.52
CA ASN A 110 -14.49 2.48 24.04
C ASN A 110 -15.30 3.76 24.20
N PHE A 111 -15.76 4.33 23.08
CA PHE A 111 -16.63 5.51 23.10
C PHE A 111 -17.86 5.21 22.26
N PHE A 112 -19.05 5.37 22.85
CA PHE A 112 -20.33 5.05 22.19
C PHE A 112 -20.34 3.72 21.41
N PHE A 113 -19.87 2.64 22.04
CA PHE A 113 -19.77 1.28 21.45
C PHE A 113 -18.75 1.10 20.33
N GLU A 114 -18.04 2.15 19.92
CA GLU A 114 -16.93 2.07 18.97
C GLU A 114 -15.61 1.77 19.69
N LYS A 115 -14.88 0.77 19.18
CA LYS A 115 -13.54 0.43 19.68
C LYS A 115 -12.52 1.33 18.99
N HIS A 116 -11.96 2.28 19.73
CA HIS A 116 -10.85 3.10 19.29
C HIS A 116 -9.55 2.38 19.61
N ARG A 117 -8.91 1.85 18.58
CA ARG A 117 -7.68 1.06 18.69
C ARG A 117 -6.58 1.69 17.86
N TYR A 118 -5.35 1.56 18.34
CA TYR A 118 -4.20 2.28 17.81
C TYR A 118 -3.01 1.37 17.57
N VAL A 119 -2.32 1.57 16.44
CA VAL A 119 -1.02 0.97 16.13
C VAL A 119 -0.02 2.10 15.94
N LYS A 120 1.11 2.07 16.66
CA LYS A 120 2.17 3.07 16.48
C LYS A 120 2.87 2.88 15.14
N LYS A 121 3.09 3.96 14.39
CA LYS A 121 3.87 3.94 13.14
C LYS A 121 5.29 3.46 13.39
N ASP A 122 5.89 3.83 14.51
CA ASP A 122 7.23 3.37 14.89
C ASP A 122 7.32 1.85 15.06
N LYS A 123 6.25 1.20 15.54
CA LYS A 123 6.19 -0.27 15.61
C LYS A 123 6.24 -0.89 14.21
N LEU A 124 5.58 -0.28 13.22
CA LEU A 124 5.65 -0.75 11.82
C LEU A 124 7.03 -0.51 11.22
N ILE A 125 7.66 0.64 11.49
CA ILE A 125 9.03 0.96 11.04
C ILE A 125 10.06 0.03 11.69
N GLU A 126 9.88 -0.32 12.96
CA GLU A 126 10.72 -1.29 13.64
C GLU A 126 10.55 -2.68 13.01
N MET A 127 9.31 -3.13 12.86
CA MET A 127 8.97 -4.42 12.28
C MET A 127 9.48 -4.59 10.85
N SER A 128 9.49 -3.52 10.04
CA SER A 128 10.03 -3.57 8.68
C SER A 128 11.54 -3.83 8.63
N LYS A 129 12.27 -3.58 9.71
CA LYS A 129 13.72 -3.84 9.81
C LYS A 129 14.06 -5.29 10.17
N ASP A 130 13.04 -6.13 10.41
CA ASP A 130 13.21 -7.54 10.79
C ASP A 130 14.15 -7.75 11.99
N PRO A 131 13.89 -7.07 13.13
CA PRO A 131 14.77 -7.16 14.29
C PRO A 131 14.72 -8.55 14.94
N ASP A 132 15.84 -8.94 15.50
CA ASP A 132 15.91 -10.11 16.37
C ASP A 132 15.22 -9.81 17.72
N GLU A 133 14.71 -10.86 18.37
CA GLU A 133 14.17 -10.79 19.71
C GLU A 133 15.31 -10.56 20.71
N ILE A 134 15.10 -9.63 21.63
CA ILE A 134 16.07 -9.26 22.65
C ILE A 134 15.50 -9.61 24.03
N ASP A 135 16.32 -10.22 24.89
CA ASP A 135 15.95 -10.55 26.26
C ASP A 135 15.97 -9.32 27.19
N LYS A 136 15.70 -9.54 28.48
CA LYS A 136 15.67 -8.47 29.49
C LYS A 136 17.04 -7.83 29.74
N GLN A 137 18.12 -8.48 29.31
CA GLN A 137 19.51 -8.07 29.47
C GLN A 137 20.07 -7.41 28.20
N GLY A 138 19.24 -7.24 27.17
CA GLY A 138 19.66 -6.64 25.91
C GLY A 138 20.37 -7.62 24.97
N GLN A 139 20.35 -8.92 25.24
CA GLN A 139 21.01 -9.94 24.42
C GLN A 139 20.05 -10.57 23.41
N VAL A 140 20.58 -10.93 22.23
CA VAL A 140 19.81 -11.60 21.18
C VAL A 140 19.39 -13.00 21.65
N VAL A 141 18.09 -13.25 21.66
CA VAL A 141 17.53 -14.56 21.93
C VAL A 141 17.85 -15.48 20.75
N ARG A 142 18.33 -16.69 21.02
CA ARG A 142 18.57 -17.71 20.00
C ARG A 142 17.44 -18.73 19.97
N ASP A 143 17.08 -19.15 18.77
CA ASP A 143 16.13 -20.23 18.55
C ASP A 143 16.77 -21.55 18.99
N ALA A 144 16.10 -22.31 19.87
CA ALA A 144 16.65 -23.52 20.46
C ALA A 144 16.81 -24.67 19.46
N ALA A 145 16.06 -24.68 18.36
CA ALA A 145 16.11 -25.73 17.36
C ALA A 145 17.21 -25.49 16.32
N THR A 146 17.49 -24.23 15.98
CA THR A 146 18.42 -23.87 14.90
C THR A 146 19.71 -23.19 15.37
N GLY A 147 19.71 -22.62 16.58
CA GLY A 147 20.81 -21.81 17.12
C GLY A 147 20.94 -20.41 16.50
N PHE A 148 20.13 -20.05 15.50
CA PHE A 148 20.12 -18.72 14.88
C PHE A 148 19.43 -17.67 15.77
N PRO A 149 19.69 -16.37 15.56
CA PRO A 149 18.90 -15.30 16.17
C PRO A 149 17.40 -15.52 15.93
N LYS A 150 16.63 -15.54 17.01
CA LYS A 150 15.18 -15.67 16.95
C LYS A 150 14.61 -14.32 16.51
N LYS A 151 13.75 -14.31 15.49
CA LYS A 151 13.09 -13.09 15.02
C LYS A 151 12.00 -12.63 15.99
N LYS A 152 11.89 -11.31 16.17
CA LYS A 152 10.88 -10.69 17.04
C LYS A 152 9.47 -10.78 16.46
N TYR A 153 9.36 -10.81 15.13
CA TYR A 153 8.10 -10.81 14.39
C TYR A 153 8.07 -11.98 13.41
N SER A 154 6.87 -12.41 13.00
CA SER A 154 6.75 -13.40 11.93
C SER A 154 7.15 -12.82 10.58
N GLU A 155 7.60 -13.65 9.65
CA GLU A 155 7.96 -13.20 8.30
C GLU A 155 6.82 -12.46 7.61
N LEU A 156 5.57 -12.94 7.77
CA LEU A 156 4.39 -12.30 7.20
C LEU A 156 4.18 -10.88 7.76
N GLN A 157 4.39 -10.69 9.07
CA GLN A 157 4.31 -9.37 9.71
C GLN A 157 5.42 -8.44 9.20
N VAL A 158 6.64 -8.95 9.07
CA VAL A 158 7.80 -8.21 8.52
C VAL A 158 7.53 -7.76 7.09
N TYR A 159 7.09 -8.66 6.21
CA TYR A 159 6.83 -8.31 4.80
C TYR A 159 5.65 -7.34 4.65
N MET A 160 4.61 -7.48 5.47
CA MET A 160 3.51 -6.52 5.52
C MET A 160 4.01 -5.13 5.93
N ALA A 161 4.81 -5.04 7.00
CA ALA A 161 5.41 -3.78 7.45
C ALA A 161 6.36 -3.16 6.41
N LYS A 162 7.24 -3.96 5.80
CA LYS A 162 8.13 -3.52 4.71
C LYS A 162 7.32 -2.90 3.58
N ASN A 163 6.25 -3.56 3.15
CA ASN A 163 5.40 -3.02 2.09
C ASN A 163 4.65 -1.76 2.53
N LEU A 164 4.22 -1.62 3.78
CA LEU A 164 3.64 -0.35 4.25
C LEU A 164 4.65 0.80 4.25
N VAL A 165 5.88 0.54 4.72
CA VAL A 165 6.93 1.54 4.95
C VAL A 165 7.63 1.94 3.65
N GLU A 166 8.01 0.95 2.83
CA GLU A 166 8.84 1.16 1.65
C GLU A 166 8.03 1.55 0.42
N ARG A 167 6.72 1.24 0.39
CA ARG A 167 5.88 1.69 -0.72
C ARG A 167 5.70 3.21 -0.66
N PRO A 168 6.02 3.93 -1.75
CA PRO A 168 6.04 5.38 -1.77
C PRO A 168 4.75 6.00 -1.26
N GLY A 169 4.82 6.65 -0.09
CA GLY A 169 3.71 7.38 0.50
C GLY A 169 2.58 6.51 1.06
N LEU A 170 2.67 5.18 1.05
CA LEU A 170 1.60 4.30 1.54
C LEU A 170 1.36 4.52 3.04
N LEU A 171 2.39 4.34 3.88
CA LEU A 171 2.28 4.61 5.32
C LEU A 171 1.82 6.04 5.64
N ALA A 172 2.32 7.03 4.91
CA ALA A 172 1.89 8.42 5.09
C ALA A 172 0.41 8.63 4.72
N SER A 173 -0.07 7.94 3.69
CA SER A 173 -1.46 8.03 3.24
C SER A 173 -2.46 7.48 4.27
N LEU A 174 -2.05 6.48 5.06
CA LEU A 174 -2.84 5.91 6.17
C LEU A 174 -3.07 6.89 7.33
N ASP A 175 -2.34 8.00 7.34
CA ASP A 175 -2.49 9.09 8.31
C ASP A 175 -2.90 10.42 7.67
N SER A 176 -3.16 10.40 6.36
CA SER A 176 -3.53 11.60 5.60
C SER A 176 -5.04 11.87 5.63
N THR A 177 -5.46 12.93 4.95
CA THR A 177 -6.89 13.22 4.69
C THR A 177 -7.62 12.05 4.02
N LYS A 178 -6.92 11.19 3.27
CA LYS A 178 -7.52 9.98 2.68
C LYS A 178 -8.01 9.01 3.74
N ALA A 179 -7.30 8.87 4.86
CA ALA A 179 -7.68 8.01 5.97
C ALA A 179 -8.52 8.72 7.04
N ASN A 180 -8.24 10.00 7.28
CA ASN A 180 -8.81 10.74 8.40
C ASN A 180 -9.95 11.71 8.00
N GLY A 181 -10.19 11.93 6.71
CA GLY A 181 -11.10 12.95 6.20
C GLY A 181 -10.53 14.36 6.33
N THR A 182 -11.30 15.36 5.88
CA THR A 182 -10.97 16.79 6.02
C THR A 182 -11.38 17.26 7.42
N ASN A 183 -10.59 16.94 8.43
CA ASN A 183 -10.85 17.48 9.76
C ASN A 183 -10.35 18.93 9.81
N LEU A 184 -11.26 19.90 9.98
CA LEU A 184 -10.94 21.34 10.05
C LEU A 184 -9.97 21.68 11.19
N PHE A 185 -9.84 20.79 12.18
CA PHE A 185 -8.95 20.95 13.34
C PHE A 185 -7.67 20.10 13.26
N GLY A 186 -7.39 19.49 12.10
CA GLY A 186 -6.26 18.59 11.88
C GLY A 186 -6.46 17.22 12.52
N SER A 187 -6.03 16.16 11.85
CA SER A 187 -5.90 14.85 12.51
C SER A 187 -4.61 14.84 13.33
N HIS A 188 -4.71 15.20 14.60
CA HIS A 188 -3.63 15.04 15.59
C HIS A 188 -3.47 13.56 15.93
N ASN A 189 -2.96 12.79 14.98
CA ASN A 189 -2.58 11.41 15.22
C ASN A 189 -1.12 11.43 15.65
N ASN A 190 -0.89 11.39 16.97
CA ASN A 190 0.43 11.39 17.62
C ASN A 190 1.25 10.14 17.25
N GLY A 191 1.68 10.04 15.99
CA GLY A 191 2.45 8.90 15.48
C GLY A 191 1.67 7.58 15.37
N SER A 192 0.35 7.56 15.54
CA SER A 192 -0.45 6.33 15.63
C SER A 192 -1.54 6.22 14.55
N LEU A 193 -1.72 5.04 13.99
CA LEU A 193 -2.77 4.69 13.05
C LEU A 193 -3.99 4.16 13.79
N LYS A 194 -5.18 4.63 13.41
CA LYS A 194 -6.47 4.25 14.00
C LYS A 194 -7.17 3.20 13.15
N ASN A 195 -7.79 2.20 13.77
CA ASN A 195 -8.53 1.15 13.06
C ASN A 195 -9.59 1.71 12.08
N TYR A 196 -10.40 2.67 12.51
CA TYR A 196 -11.43 3.28 11.66
C TYR A 196 -10.85 4.14 10.53
N SER A 197 -9.65 4.70 10.70
CA SER A 197 -8.96 5.44 9.64
C SER A 197 -8.46 4.49 8.55
N ILE A 198 -8.05 3.27 8.91
CA ILE A 198 -7.70 2.22 7.96
C ILE A 198 -8.93 1.77 7.16
N ASP A 199 -10.05 1.54 7.84
CA ASP A 199 -11.32 1.15 7.21
C ASP A 199 -11.79 2.25 6.23
N ARG A 200 -11.68 3.52 6.63
CA ARG A 200 -11.99 4.67 5.75
C ARG A 200 -11.03 4.77 4.57
N TRP A 201 -9.73 4.57 4.79
CA TRP A 201 -8.74 4.60 3.71
C TRP A 201 -9.07 3.55 2.64
N LEU A 202 -9.42 2.32 3.05
CA LEU A 202 -9.80 1.24 2.13
C LEU A 202 -11.05 1.60 1.31
N LYS A 203 -12.05 2.20 1.95
CA LYS A 203 -13.25 2.71 1.26
C LYS A 203 -12.90 3.80 0.25
N ASN A 204 -12.11 4.78 0.64
CA ASN A 204 -11.74 5.90 -0.23
C ASN A 204 -10.83 5.45 -1.39
N ASP A 205 -9.92 4.50 -1.17
CA ASP A 205 -9.09 3.93 -2.25
C ASP A 205 -9.95 3.24 -3.31
N LYS A 206 -10.97 2.51 -2.87
CA LYS A 206 -11.95 1.86 -3.73
C LYS A 206 -12.72 2.87 -4.58
N GLU A 207 -13.22 3.94 -3.96
CA GLU A 207 -13.94 5.03 -4.63
C GLU A 207 -13.05 5.79 -5.64
N GLU A 208 -11.83 6.16 -5.26
CA GLU A 208 -10.86 6.87 -6.11
C GLU A 208 -10.48 6.06 -7.36
N LYS A 209 -10.39 4.74 -7.24
CA LYS A 209 -9.99 3.83 -8.33
C LYS A 209 -11.19 3.29 -9.12
N GLY A 210 -12.42 3.55 -8.67
CA GLY A 210 -13.65 3.09 -9.33
C GLY A 210 -13.80 1.56 -9.36
N ARG A 211 -13.38 0.89 -8.29
CA ARG A 211 -13.43 -0.58 -8.13
C ARG A 211 -14.39 -1.02 -7.04
#